data_AF-A0AAE6C917-F1
#
_entry.id   AF-A0AAE6C917-F1
#
_cell.length_a   1.000
_cell.length_b   1.000
_cell.length_c   1.000
_cell.angle_alpha   90.00
_cell.angle_beta   90.00
_cell.angle_gamma   90.00
#
_symmetry.space_group_name_H-M   'P 1'
#
loop_
_entity.id
_entity.type
_entity.pdbx_description
1 polymer ?
#
loop_
_entity_poly.entity_id
_entity_poly.type
_entity_poly.pdbx_seq_one_letter_code
_entity_poly.pdbx_strand_id
1 'polypeptide(L)'
;MTDKWPPYEVADQAVVHALGVMNINYVRFERTHVWMLAATGNLSEQQAIVFSARTNPSERANFIDMFFARREWPEAAGLAIRHYIAAMRIITGNRNSLIHGNIVTSFGSEPAIFSLNRQGTMTMFRSSLADIRRVADDAEIYFQFGLSLANYIATEIHAAARQAGMLVVSNCPALPALPLPIRPTS
;
A
#
# COMPACT_ATOMS: atom_id res chain seq x y z
N MET A 1 25.93 -28.93 16.22
CA MET A 1 25.24 -28.03 17.18
C MET A 1 24.13 -27.36 16.40
N THR A 2 22.87 -27.58 16.76
CA THR A 2 21.75 -26.84 16.15
C THR A 2 21.74 -25.46 16.76
N ASP A 3 21.99 -24.42 15.95
CA ASP A 3 21.75 -23.03 16.31
C ASP A 3 20.26 -22.87 16.64
N LYS A 4 19.90 -23.12 17.90
CA LYS A 4 18.57 -22.85 18.40
C LYS A 4 18.47 -21.35 18.55
N TRP A 5 17.51 -20.79 17.83
CA TRP A 5 17.10 -19.40 18.00
C TRP A 5 16.86 -19.10 19.48
N PRO A 6 17.26 -17.90 19.97
CA PRO A 6 17.00 -17.51 21.35
C PRO A 6 15.49 -17.55 21.65
N PRO A 7 15.08 -17.87 22.90
CA PRO A 7 13.68 -17.90 23.27
C PRO A 7 13.14 -16.46 23.34
N TYR A 8 12.58 -15.97 22.24
CA TYR A 8 11.82 -14.72 22.20
C TYR A 8 10.33 -15.02 22.31
N GLU A 9 9.61 -14.16 23.03
CA GLU A 9 8.15 -14.19 23.04
C GLU A 9 7.64 -13.69 21.69
N VAL A 10 6.88 -14.55 21.01
CA VAL A 10 6.30 -14.26 19.69
C VAL A 10 4.78 -14.36 19.79
N ALA A 11 4.10 -13.54 18.99
CA ALA A 11 2.65 -13.67 18.84
C ALA A 11 2.27 -15.03 18.23
N ASP A 12 0.98 -15.38 18.31
CA ASP A 12 0.45 -16.61 17.74
C ASP A 12 0.84 -16.81 16.27
N GLN A 13 1.08 -18.05 15.86
CA GLN A 13 1.55 -18.39 14.52
C GLN A 13 0.66 -17.80 13.41
N ALA A 14 -0.66 -17.74 13.63
CA ALA A 14 -1.60 -17.15 12.67
C ALA A 14 -1.38 -15.64 12.47
N VAL A 15 -0.99 -14.93 13.53
CA VAL A 15 -0.68 -13.50 13.52
C VAL A 15 0.64 -13.26 12.79
N VAL A 16 1.68 -14.04 13.14
CA VAL A 16 2.99 -13.98 12.47
C VAL A 16 2.83 -14.23 10.96
N HIS A 17 2.06 -15.25 10.59
CA HIS A 17 1.79 -15.55 9.19
C HIS A 17 1.04 -14.42 8.49
N ALA A 18 -0.03 -13.87 9.09
CA ALA A 18 -0.80 -12.78 8.51
C ALA A 18 0.05 -11.51 8.31
N LEU A 19 0.96 -11.20 9.24
CA LEU A 19 1.92 -10.10 9.10
C LEU A 19 2.91 -10.34 7.96
N GLY A 20 3.38 -11.58 7.81
CA GLY A 20 4.22 -11.99 6.69
C GLY A 20 3.53 -11.76 5.34
N VAL A 21 2.29 -12.22 5.20
CA VAL A 21 1.47 -12.02 3.99
C VAL A 21 1.22 -10.53 3.74
N MET A 22 0.84 -9.78 4.77
CA MET A 22 0.63 -8.32 4.67
C MET A 22 1.90 -7.62 4.17
N ASN A 23 3.07 -7.96 4.70
CA ASN A 23 4.33 -7.36 4.28
C ASN A 23 4.67 -7.71 2.81
N ILE A 24 4.48 -8.96 2.38
CA ILE A 24 4.69 -9.38 0.99
C ILE A 24 3.76 -8.61 0.04
N ASN A 25 2.47 -8.55 0.37
CA ASN A 25 1.49 -7.84 -0.45
C ASN A 25 1.76 -6.34 -0.47
N TYR A 26 2.21 -5.76 0.64
CA TYR A 26 2.58 -4.36 0.70
C TYR A 26 3.79 -4.05 -0.20
N VAL A 27 4.84 -4.88 -0.19
CA VAL A 27 5.99 -4.68 -1.10
C VAL A 27 5.56 -4.73 -2.56
N ARG A 28 4.65 -5.64 -2.92
CA ARG A 28 4.06 -5.69 -4.27
C ARG A 28 3.27 -4.42 -4.55
N PHE A 29 2.40 -4.01 -3.64
CA PHE A 29 1.63 -2.78 -3.73
C PHE A 29 2.54 -1.56 -3.92
N GLU A 30 3.66 -1.45 -3.22
CA GLU A 30 4.60 -0.34 -3.39
C GLU A 30 5.16 -0.22 -4.80
N ARG A 31 5.29 -1.34 -5.52
CA ARG A 31 5.69 -1.31 -6.93
C ARG A 31 4.69 -0.54 -7.79
N THR A 32 3.40 -0.56 -7.44
CA THR A 32 2.39 0.22 -8.16
C THR A 32 2.57 1.72 -7.99
N HIS A 33 3.23 2.20 -6.92
CA HIS A 33 3.54 3.62 -6.78
C HIS A 33 4.46 4.11 -7.90
N VAL A 34 5.45 3.31 -8.27
CA VAL A 34 6.38 3.60 -9.37
C VAL A 34 5.60 3.68 -10.69
N TRP A 35 4.74 2.70 -10.95
CA TRP A 35 3.97 2.65 -12.18
C TRP A 35 2.95 3.78 -12.28
N MET A 36 2.28 4.10 -11.18
CA MET A 36 1.33 5.21 -11.12
C MET A 36 2.05 6.54 -11.26
N LEU A 37 3.24 6.72 -10.69
CA LEU A 37 4.04 7.92 -10.90
C LEU A 37 4.52 8.05 -12.36
N ALA A 38 4.97 6.94 -12.96
CA ALA A 38 5.36 6.90 -14.36
C ALA A 38 4.16 7.27 -15.26
N ALA A 39 3.01 6.67 -14.99
CA ALA A 39 1.79 6.89 -15.74
C ALA A 39 1.23 8.31 -15.55
N THR A 40 1.17 8.86 -14.34
CA THR A 40 0.64 10.22 -14.13
C THR A 40 1.61 11.30 -14.60
N GLY A 41 2.92 11.08 -14.44
CA GLY A 41 3.98 12.02 -14.84
C GLY A 41 4.44 11.90 -16.29
N ASN A 42 3.92 10.93 -17.06
CA ASN A 42 4.44 10.57 -18.39
C ASN A 42 5.96 10.36 -18.40
N LEU A 43 6.45 9.62 -17.39
CA LEU A 43 7.86 9.29 -17.23
C LEU A 43 8.11 7.85 -17.66
N SER A 44 9.36 7.52 -17.99
CA SER A 44 9.76 6.12 -18.09
C SER A 44 9.74 5.46 -16.69
N GLU A 45 9.57 4.13 -16.65
CA GLU A 45 9.63 3.39 -15.38
C GLU A 45 10.96 3.65 -14.65
N GLN A 46 12.09 3.72 -15.38
CA GLN A 46 13.39 4.02 -14.80
C GLN A 46 13.46 5.41 -14.15
N GLN A 47 12.88 6.44 -14.80
CA GLN A 47 12.80 7.77 -14.21
C GLN A 47 11.95 7.76 -12.93
N ALA A 48 10.79 7.09 -12.97
CA ALA A 48 9.91 6.98 -11.80
C ALA A 48 10.54 6.19 -10.63
N ILE A 49 11.36 5.16 -10.91
CA ILE A 49 12.13 4.42 -9.90
C ILE A 49 13.11 5.37 -9.19
N VAL A 50 13.84 6.20 -9.94
CA VAL A 50 14.80 7.16 -9.35
C VAL A 50 14.10 8.14 -8.40
N PHE A 51 12.94 8.66 -8.79
CA PHE A 51 12.14 9.52 -7.90
C PHE A 51 11.62 8.76 -6.68
N SER A 52 11.10 7.55 -6.87
CA SER A 52 10.50 6.74 -5.79
C SER A 52 11.54 6.24 -4.77
N ALA A 53 12.78 6.02 -5.20
CA ALA A 53 13.89 5.62 -4.33
C ALA A 53 14.37 6.76 -3.41
N ARG A 54 14.15 8.02 -3.79
CA ARG A 54 14.58 9.21 -3.04
C ARG A 54 13.47 9.82 -2.19
N THR A 55 12.29 9.22 -2.17
CA THR A 55 11.09 9.76 -1.51
C THR A 55 10.57 8.79 -0.46
N ASN A 56 10.13 9.34 0.67
CA ASN A 56 9.54 8.53 1.72
C ASN A 56 8.21 7.93 1.23
N PRO A 57 7.81 6.73 1.68
CA PRO A 57 6.55 6.11 1.28
C PRO A 57 5.32 7.02 1.47
N SER A 58 5.32 7.82 2.54
CA SER A 58 4.28 8.81 2.84
C SER A 58 4.24 9.99 1.84
N GLU A 59 5.35 10.32 1.19
CA GLU A 59 5.47 11.42 0.23
C GLU A 59 5.14 10.99 -1.20
N ARG A 60 5.28 9.70 -1.53
CA ARG A 60 5.03 9.16 -2.88
C ARG A 60 3.61 9.49 -3.37
N ALA A 61 2.61 9.44 -2.48
CA ALA A 61 1.24 9.83 -2.80
C ALA A 61 1.14 11.29 -3.24
N ASN A 62 1.91 12.19 -2.60
CA ASN A 62 1.92 13.61 -2.93
C ASN A 62 2.62 13.89 -4.27
N PHE A 63 3.62 13.10 -4.64
CA PHE A 63 4.22 13.21 -5.97
C PHE A 63 3.22 12.83 -7.07
N ILE A 64 2.50 11.72 -6.91
CA ILE A 64 1.47 11.31 -7.87
C ILE A 64 0.39 12.39 -7.97
N ASP A 65 -0.06 12.94 -6.83
CA ASP A 65 -1.04 14.02 -6.74
C ASP A 65 -0.55 15.31 -7.44
N MET A 66 0.72 15.67 -7.25
CA MET A 66 1.35 16.82 -7.88
C MET A 66 1.36 16.71 -9.42
N PHE A 67 1.74 15.55 -9.97
CA PHE A 67 1.70 15.34 -11.43
C PHE A 67 0.26 15.25 -11.94
N PHE A 68 -0.62 14.60 -11.18
CA PHE A 68 -2.04 14.53 -11.47
C PHE A 68 -2.67 15.93 -11.62
N ALA A 69 -2.38 16.86 -10.71
CA ALA A 69 -2.94 18.21 -10.70
C ALA A 69 -2.44 19.11 -11.85
N ARG A 70 -1.38 18.73 -12.56
CA ARG A 70 -0.75 19.55 -13.62
C ARG A 70 -1.43 19.43 -14.98
N ARG A 71 -2.43 18.57 -15.12
CA ARG A 71 -3.11 18.33 -16.41
C ARG A 71 -4.59 18.00 -16.20
N GLU A 72 -5.35 18.18 -17.28
CA GLU A 72 -6.71 17.66 -17.34
C GLU A 72 -6.70 16.15 -17.63
N TRP A 73 -7.69 15.49 -17.06
CA TRP A 73 -7.89 14.05 -17.15
C TRP A 73 -9.32 13.76 -17.61
N PRO A 74 -9.53 12.71 -18.42
CA PRO A 74 -10.86 12.15 -18.60
C PRO A 74 -11.50 11.87 -17.24
N GLU A 75 -12.78 12.20 -17.07
CA GLU A 75 -13.45 12.19 -15.76
C GLU A 75 -13.27 10.86 -15.01
N ALA A 76 -13.51 9.75 -15.70
CA ALA A 76 -13.35 8.40 -15.15
C ALA A 76 -11.91 8.12 -14.69
N ALA A 77 -10.91 8.55 -15.47
CA ALA A 77 -9.50 8.38 -15.12
C ALA A 77 -9.12 9.24 -13.91
N GLY A 78 -9.58 10.50 -13.88
CA GLY A 78 -9.34 11.40 -12.76
C GLY A 78 -9.96 10.92 -11.46
N LEU A 79 -11.17 10.35 -11.51
CA LEU A 79 -11.80 9.71 -10.36
C LEU A 79 -11.00 8.50 -9.87
N ALA A 80 -10.55 7.63 -10.78
CA ALA A 80 -9.76 6.46 -10.44
C ALA A 80 -8.39 6.82 -9.83
N ILE A 81 -7.70 7.84 -10.36
CA ILE A 81 -6.42 8.31 -9.82
C ILE A 81 -6.60 8.88 -8.40
N ARG A 82 -7.60 9.75 -8.18
CA ARG A 82 -7.89 10.29 -6.84
C ARG A 82 -8.24 9.18 -5.85
N HIS A 83 -9.04 8.21 -6.30
CA HIS A 83 -9.41 7.05 -5.49
C HIS A 83 -8.18 6.19 -5.12
N TYR A 84 -7.29 5.94 -6.08
CA TYR A 84 -6.02 5.26 -5.83
C TYR A 84 -5.14 6.00 -4.81
N ILE A 85 -4.96 7.32 -4.96
CA ILE A 85 -4.16 8.14 -4.03
C ILE A 85 -4.73 8.08 -2.61
N ALA A 86 -6.06 8.16 -2.47
CA ALA A 86 -6.72 8.05 -1.17
C ALA A 86 -6.46 6.69 -0.51
N ALA A 87 -6.61 5.60 -1.25
CA ALA A 87 -6.34 4.25 -0.75
C ALA A 87 -4.87 4.04 -0.39
N MET A 88 -3.95 4.54 -1.21
CA MET A 88 -2.50 4.49 -0.96
C MET A 88 -2.16 5.12 0.39
N ARG A 89 -2.70 6.30 0.70
CA ARG A 89 -2.49 6.96 1.99
C ARG A 89 -2.98 6.08 3.16
N ILE A 90 -4.14 5.44 3.02
CA ILE A 90 -4.71 4.57 4.06
C ILE A 90 -3.89 3.29 4.24
N ILE A 91 -3.54 2.60 3.15
CA ILE A 91 -2.79 1.33 3.20
C ILE A 91 -1.39 1.57 3.78
N THR A 92 -0.69 2.64 3.35
CA THR A 92 0.60 3.01 3.94
C THR A 92 0.47 3.36 5.42
N GLY A 93 -0.59 4.07 5.82
CA GLY A 93 -0.89 4.34 7.22
C GLY A 93 -1.09 3.06 8.03
N ASN A 94 -1.93 2.15 7.55
CA ASN A 94 -2.20 0.87 8.17
C ASN A 94 -0.93 0.03 8.31
N ARG A 95 -0.13 -0.10 7.23
CA ARG A 95 1.16 -0.81 7.27
C ARG A 95 2.10 -0.22 8.31
N ASN A 96 2.19 1.10 8.41
CA ASN A 96 3.05 1.73 9.40
C ASN A 96 2.61 1.40 10.82
N SER A 97 1.29 1.42 11.10
CA SER A 97 0.76 1.00 12.40
C SER A 97 1.03 -0.48 12.71
N LEU A 98 0.93 -1.37 11.71
CA LEU A 98 1.14 -2.81 11.89
C LEU A 98 2.62 -3.19 12.04
N ILE A 99 3.52 -2.62 11.25
CA ILE A 99 4.94 -3.02 11.21
C ILE A 99 5.77 -2.33 12.29
N HIS A 100 5.43 -1.09 12.66
CA HIS A 100 6.14 -0.34 13.69
C HIS A 100 5.49 -0.48 15.08
N GLY A 101 4.41 -1.26 15.18
CA GLY A 101 3.86 -1.70 16.45
C GLY A 101 4.62 -2.90 17.01
N ASN A 102 4.81 -2.93 18.32
CA ASN A 102 5.15 -4.15 19.03
C ASN A 102 3.90 -5.01 19.13
N ILE A 103 4.03 -6.30 18.82
CA ILE A 103 2.90 -7.25 18.84
C ILE A 103 3.20 -8.24 19.94
N VAL A 104 2.41 -8.17 21.01
CA VAL A 104 2.48 -9.14 22.11
C VAL A 104 1.15 -9.85 22.22
N THR A 105 1.23 -11.14 22.51
CA THR A 105 0.10 -11.94 23.00
C THR A 105 -0.19 -11.55 24.44
N SER A 106 -1.02 -10.55 24.71
CA SER A 106 -1.58 -10.35 26.07
C SER A 106 -2.81 -9.44 26.16
N PHE A 107 -3.95 -10.07 26.47
CA PHE A 107 -4.95 -9.80 27.52
C PHE A 107 -6.24 -10.51 27.09
N GLY A 108 -6.38 -11.80 27.44
CA GLY A 108 -7.63 -12.54 27.24
C GLY A 108 -7.89 -13.10 25.84
N SER A 109 -6.85 -13.62 25.16
CA SER A 109 -6.89 -14.39 23.88
C SER A 109 -6.88 -13.63 22.54
N GLU A 110 -6.78 -12.30 22.55
CA GLU A 110 -6.67 -11.51 21.31
C GLU A 110 -5.28 -10.86 21.17
N PRO A 111 -4.69 -10.83 19.95
CA PRO A 111 -3.43 -10.13 19.71
C PRO A 111 -3.63 -8.62 19.83
N ALA A 112 -2.73 -7.96 20.57
CA ALA A 112 -2.72 -6.51 20.69
C ALA A 112 -1.45 -5.94 20.02
N ILE A 113 -1.62 -4.89 19.23
CA ILE A 113 -0.52 -4.15 18.62
C ILE A 113 -0.35 -2.86 19.40
N PHE A 114 0.81 -2.60 19.98
CA PHE A 114 1.07 -1.36 20.70
C PHE A 114 2.30 -0.66 20.13
N SER A 115 2.21 0.64 19.90
CA SER A 115 3.37 1.46 19.56
C SER A 115 3.75 2.32 20.75
N LEU A 116 5.03 2.36 21.09
CA LEU A 116 5.59 3.36 22.02
C LEU A 116 6.10 4.55 21.20
N ASN A 117 5.60 5.75 21.48
CA ASN A 117 6.19 6.95 20.90
C ASN A 117 7.51 7.32 21.60
N ARG A 118 8.26 8.29 21.04
CA ARG A 118 9.55 8.74 21.61
C ARG A 118 9.42 9.34 23.01
N GLN A 119 8.22 9.77 23.40
CA GLN A 119 7.89 10.32 24.70
C GLN A 119 7.47 9.24 25.72
N GLY A 120 7.52 7.96 25.35
CA GLY A 120 7.13 6.84 26.21
C GLY A 120 5.61 6.65 26.34
N THR A 121 4.79 7.38 25.58
CA THR A 121 3.35 7.17 25.52
C THR A 121 3.05 5.93 24.70
N MET A 122 2.39 4.96 25.32
CA MET A 122 1.90 3.76 24.65
C MET A 122 0.58 4.07 23.94
N THR A 123 0.56 3.92 22.62
CA THR A 123 -0.69 3.88 21.84
C THR A 123 -1.03 2.42 21.59
N MET A 124 -2.19 1.99 22.10
CA MET A 124 -2.67 0.63 21.88
C MET A 124 -3.63 0.63 20.68
N PHE A 125 -3.30 -0.18 19.68
CA PHE A 125 -4.18 -0.54 18.59
C PHE A 125 -4.67 -1.96 18.88
N ARG A 126 -5.94 -2.11 19.26
CA ARG A 126 -6.59 -3.42 19.15
C ARG A 126 -6.78 -3.71 17.66
N SER A 127 -5.79 -4.33 17.04
CA SER A 127 -5.91 -4.87 15.69
C SER A 127 -6.14 -6.35 15.83
N SER A 128 -7.34 -6.80 15.46
CA SER A 128 -7.64 -8.22 15.42
C SER A 128 -6.82 -8.92 14.33
N LEU A 129 -6.70 -10.25 14.39
CA LEU A 129 -6.18 -11.03 13.26
C LEU A 129 -6.97 -10.74 11.96
N ALA A 130 -8.26 -10.45 12.07
CA ALA A 130 -9.10 -10.09 10.95
C ALA A 130 -8.68 -8.75 10.33
N ASP A 131 -8.26 -7.77 11.13
CA ASP A 131 -7.76 -6.49 10.64
C ASP A 131 -6.44 -6.64 9.88
N ILE A 132 -5.52 -7.46 10.38
CA ILE A 132 -4.25 -7.73 9.70
C ILE A 132 -4.50 -8.38 8.34
N ARG A 133 -5.39 -9.37 8.29
CA ARG A 133 -5.79 -10.05 7.06
C ARG A 133 -6.44 -9.08 6.07
N ARG A 134 -7.40 -8.28 6.55
CA ARG A 134 -8.06 -7.26 5.73
C ARG A 134 -7.04 -6.30 5.11
N VAL A 135 -6.04 -5.84 5.86
CA VAL A 135 -5.01 -4.94 5.32
C VAL A 135 -4.15 -5.63 4.28
N ALA A 136 -3.86 -6.93 4.45
CA ALA A 136 -3.16 -7.72 3.44
C ALA A 136 -3.99 -7.87 2.15
N ASP A 137 -5.29 -8.09 2.29
CA ASP A 137 -6.23 -8.20 1.17
C ASP A 137 -6.40 -6.86 0.46
N ASP A 138 -6.56 -5.77 1.21
CA ASP A 138 -6.63 -4.39 0.70
C ASP A 138 -5.37 -4.07 -0.14
N ALA A 139 -4.18 -4.46 0.33
CA ALA A 139 -2.94 -4.26 -0.42
C ALA A 139 -2.90 -5.05 -1.74
N GLU A 140 -3.39 -6.29 -1.78
CA GLU A 140 -3.46 -7.08 -3.03
C GLU A 140 -4.50 -6.49 -4.00
N ILE A 141 -5.68 -6.13 -3.51
CA ILE A 141 -6.73 -5.51 -4.32
C ILE A 141 -6.19 -4.24 -4.98
N TYR A 142 -5.52 -3.38 -4.20
CA TYR A 142 -4.97 -2.14 -4.73
C TYR A 142 -3.68 -2.32 -5.55
N PHE A 143 -2.96 -3.44 -5.38
CA PHE A 143 -1.93 -3.84 -6.33
C PHE A 143 -2.53 -4.10 -7.72
N GLN A 144 -3.59 -4.91 -7.82
CA GLN A 144 -4.24 -5.23 -9.09
C GLN A 144 -4.90 -4.00 -9.72
N PHE A 145 -5.58 -3.19 -8.91
CA PHE A 145 -6.20 -1.94 -9.36
C PHE A 145 -5.14 -0.94 -9.86
N GLY A 146 -4.06 -0.71 -9.09
CA GLY A 146 -2.99 0.19 -9.47
C GLY A 146 -2.25 -0.23 -10.74
N LEU A 147 -1.98 -1.53 -10.90
CA LEU A 147 -1.42 -2.09 -12.13
C LEU A 147 -2.33 -1.81 -13.34
N SER A 148 -3.62 -2.11 -13.22
CA SER A 148 -4.58 -1.94 -14.30
C SER A 148 -4.77 -0.47 -14.67
N LEU A 149 -4.81 0.42 -13.67
CA LEU A 149 -4.98 1.86 -13.86
C LEU A 149 -3.74 2.49 -14.51
N ALA A 150 -2.54 2.15 -14.03
CA ALA A 150 -1.30 2.64 -14.63
C ALA A 150 -1.18 2.20 -16.10
N ASN A 151 -1.56 0.96 -16.40
CA ASN A 151 -1.59 0.43 -17.75
C ASN A 151 -2.60 1.18 -18.64
N TYR A 152 -3.83 1.39 -18.17
CA TYR A 152 -4.85 2.17 -18.88
C TYR A 152 -4.37 3.59 -19.20
N ILE A 153 -3.76 4.28 -18.25
CA ILE A 153 -3.21 5.62 -18.47
C ILE A 153 -2.09 5.58 -19.53
N ALA A 154 -1.15 4.64 -19.41
CA ALA A 154 -0.04 4.53 -20.36
C ALA A 154 -0.49 4.18 -21.79
N THR A 155 -1.52 3.35 -21.92
CA THR A 155 -2.03 2.85 -23.20
C THR A 155 -2.98 3.83 -23.88
N GLU A 156 -4.00 4.28 -23.16
CA GLU A 156 -5.13 5.01 -23.76
C GLU A 156 -4.97 6.53 -23.66
N ILE A 157 -4.23 7.02 -22.66
CA ILE A 157 -4.02 8.46 -22.47
C ILE A 157 -2.72 8.92 -23.12
N HIS A 158 -1.65 8.12 -23.00
CA HIS A 158 -0.33 8.49 -23.53
C HIS A 158 0.06 7.78 -24.84
N ALA A 159 -0.73 6.80 -25.29
CA ALA A 159 -0.43 5.96 -26.47
C ALA A 159 0.93 5.23 -26.42
N ALA A 160 1.59 5.14 -25.26
CA ALA A 160 2.94 4.64 -25.11
C ALA A 160 3.04 3.12 -25.32
N ALA A 161 2.03 2.37 -24.88
CA ALA A 161 2.04 0.90 -24.93
C ALA A 161 1.59 0.30 -26.27
N ARG A 162 0.84 1.06 -27.11
CA ARG A 162 0.45 0.58 -28.45
C ARG A 162 1.64 0.37 -29.38
N GLN A 163 2.79 0.99 -29.08
CA GLN A 163 4.03 0.83 -29.84
C GLN A 163 4.87 -0.39 -29.38
N ALA A 164 4.57 -1.01 -28.23
CA ALA A 164 5.47 -1.96 -27.57
C ALA A 164 4.90 -3.38 -27.34
N GLY A 165 3.71 -3.70 -27.86
CA GLY A 165 3.13 -5.05 -27.78
C GLY A 165 2.77 -5.54 -26.37
N MET A 166 2.63 -4.64 -25.40
CA MET A 166 2.29 -4.96 -24.01
C MET A 166 0.77 -5.20 -23.83
N LEU A 167 0.39 -5.88 -22.74
CA LEU A 167 -1.00 -6.11 -22.35
C LEU A 167 -1.73 -4.76 -22.26
N VAL A 168 -2.81 -4.57 -23.03
CA VAL A 168 -3.50 -3.29 -23.18
C VAL A 168 -4.80 -3.31 -22.39
N VAL A 169 -4.92 -2.45 -21.37
CA VAL A 169 -6.18 -2.22 -20.66
C VAL A 169 -6.92 -1.07 -21.34
N SER A 170 -7.97 -1.40 -22.10
CA SER A 170 -8.71 -0.45 -22.92
C SER A 170 -9.73 0.40 -22.15
N ASN A 171 -10.13 -0.05 -20.96
CA ASN A 171 -11.17 0.59 -20.15
C ASN A 171 -10.59 1.02 -18.80
N CYS A 172 -11.03 2.17 -18.28
CA CYS A 172 -10.69 2.58 -16.92
C CYS A 172 -11.19 1.51 -15.93
N PRO A 173 -10.35 0.98 -15.02
CA PRO A 173 -10.74 -0.09 -14.12
C PRO A 173 -11.83 0.36 -13.14
N ALA A 174 -12.70 -0.58 -12.76
CA ALA A 174 -13.72 -0.36 -11.74
C ALA A 174 -13.07 -0.02 -10.39
N LEU A 175 -13.69 0.91 -9.64
CA LEU A 175 -13.18 1.34 -8.35
C LEU A 175 -13.45 0.26 -7.29
N PRO A 176 -12.42 -0.30 -6.63
CA PRO A 176 -12.62 -1.16 -5.48
C PRO A 176 -13.17 -0.37 -4.28
N ALA A 177 -13.57 -1.08 -3.22
CA ALA A 177 -13.95 -0.44 -1.97
C ALA A 177 -12.73 0.26 -1.34
N LEU A 178 -12.94 1.46 -0.78
CA LEU A 178 -11.85 2.20 -0.12
C LEU A 178 -11.42 1.45 1.15
N PRO A 179 -10.10 1.28 1.39
CA PRO A 179 -9.61 0.61 2.61
C PRO A 179 -10.04 1.36 3.86
N LEU A 180 -10.23 0.62 4.95
CA LEU A 180 -10.55 1.22 6.25
C LEU A 180 -9.29 1.46 7.08
N PRO A 181 -9.11 2.66 7.65
CA PRO A 181 -8.01 2.93 8.58
C PRO A 181 -8.11 2.07 9.84
N ILE A 182 -6.99 1.52 10.30
CA ILE A 182 -6.88 0.96 11.65
C ILE A 182 -6.90 2.15 12.62
N ARG A 183 -7.93 2.22 13.46
CA ARG A 183 -8.06 3.29 14.46
C ARG A 183 -7.49 2.82 15.81
N PRO A 184 -6.84 3.71 16.58
CA PRO A 184 -6.57 3.41 17.98
C PRO A 184 -7.90 3.26 18.72
N THR A 185 -7.99 2.29 19.62
CA THR A 185 -9.11 2.22 20.55
C THR A 185 -8.93 3.31 21.60
N SER A 186 -9.90 4.23 21.67
CA SER A 186 -10.03 5.24 22.74
C SER A 186 -10.39 4.59 24.08
#